data_AF-A0A554IPE0-F1
#
_entry.id   AF-A0A554IPE0-F1
#
_cell.length_a   1.000
_cell.length_b   1.000
_cell.length_c   1.000
_cell.angle_alpha   90.00
_cell.angle_beta   90.00
_cell.angle_gamma   90.00
#
_symmetry.space_group_name_H-M   'P 1'
#
loop_
_entity.id
_entity.type
_entity.pdbx_description
1 polymer ?
#
loop_
_entity_poly.entity_id
_entity_poly.type
_entity_poly.pdbx_seq_one_letter_code
_entity_poly.pdbx_strand_id
1 'polypeptide(L)'
;MPPRTALAAAAMLTTLWTGFALAQDSSPSSSSSSSSSSSVEDPLLRSFREKRTEGFREKLAAAEKFDRNWQATLRRYLDRQTTYRRECRSNLRKANRDVRMAILLRCFRGTASDKRELIRKQIQYIEQIPGVTELIRRYAIERLQSLTEALTAIMSGVDGGVFETQDQVLEARKNLLERYQMKAWDMITLVRADRALTWVSLLLLDVDTARESETTSVGSERPEWQPVRTCLRTAEQKLQTFIQEPPDKHSVALPAILTELEPCVQQLQAIEPLPEAGSSSTSSASSL
;
A
#
# COMPACT_ATOMS: atom_id res chain seq x y z
N MET A 1 -12.73 21.64 13.17
CA MET A 1 -11.62 21.79 12.19
C MET A 1 -11.16 20.42 11.70
N PRO A 2 -11.78 19.86 10.64
CA PRO A 2 -11.38 18.60 9.99
C PRO A 2 -10.70 18.66 8.59
N PRO A 3 -10.48 19.80 7.90
CA PRO A 3 -10.25 19.83 6.43
C PRO A 3 -8.93 19.21 5.94
N ARG A 4 -8.08 18.68 6.84
CA ARG A 4 -6.76 18.13 6.51
C ARG A 4 -6.75 16.61 6.34
N THR A 5 -7.73 15.87 6.87
CA THR A 5 -7.70 14.39 6.86
C THR A 5 -8.17 13.82 5.51
N ALA A 6 -9.18 14.41 4.89
CA ALA A 6 -9.68 13.99 3.56
C ALA A 6 -8.65 14.19 2.44
N LEU A 7 -7.85 15.27 2.49
CA LEU A 7 -6.76 15.53 1.54
C LEU A 7 -5.61 14.52 1.66
N ALA A 8 -5.24 14.15 2.90
CA ALA A 8 -4.18 13.17 3.15
C ALA A 8 -4.61 11.76 2.72
N ALA A 9 -5.89 11.40 2.87
CA ALA A 9 -6.44 10.12 2.43
C ALA A 9 -6.43 9.95 0.90
N ALA A 10 -6.81 10.98 0.14
CA ALA A 10 -6.79 10.93 -1.33
C ALA A 10 -5.38 10.92 -1.92
N ALA A 11 -4.45 11.72 -1.36
CA ALA A 11 -3.05 11.66 -1.77
C ALA A 11 -2.43 10.27 -1.48
N MET A 12 -2.87 9.58 -0.43
CA MET A 12 -2.37 8.25 -0.08
C MET A 12 -2.95 7.12 -0.94
N LEU A 13 -4.22 7.18 -1.34
CA LEU A 13 -4.80 6.24 -2.30
C LEU A 13 -3.99 6.23 -3.61
N THR A 14 -3.51 7.38 -4.09
CA THR A 14 -2.61 7.43 -5.26
C THR A 14 -1.23 6.79 -5.02
N THR A 15 -0.71 6.80 -3.79
CA THR A 15 0.58 6.15 -3.45
C THR A 15 0.46 4.64 -3.20
N LEU A 16 -0.73 4.16 -2.84
CA LEU A 16 -1.08 2.73 -2.78
C LEU A 16 -1.19 2.11 -4.18
N TRP A 17 -1.54 2.91 -5.19
CA TRP A 17 -1.69 2.50 -6.58
C TRP A 17 -0.38 2.37 -7.37
N THR A 18 0.67 3.12 -7.01
CA THR A 18 1.95 3.06 -7.74
C THR A 18 2.74 1.79 -7.40
N GLY A 19 2.33 0.67 -8.00
CA GLY A 19 3.03 -0.61 -7.89
C GLY A 19 2.38 -1.79 -8.63
N PHE A 20 1.14 -1.67 -9.10
CA PHE A 20 0.46 -2.69 -9.90
C PHE A 20 0.17 -2.16 -11.30
N ALA A 21 1.15 -2.22 -12.19
CA ALA A 21 0.92 -2.15 -13.62
C ALA A 21 0.88 -3.56 -14.18
N LEU A 22 -0.25 -4.26 -14.00
CA LEU A 22 -0.69 -5.32 -14.91
C LEU A 22 -2.18 -5.12 -15.16
N ALA A 23 -2.51 -4.92 -16.43
CA ALA A 23 -3.85 -4.77 -16.94
C ALA A 23 -4.73 -5.96 -16.55
N GLN A 24 -5.95 -5.69 -16.10
CA GLN A 24 -7.05 -6.63 -16.23
C GLN A 24 -8.37 -5.87 -16.32
N ASP A 25 -8.94 -5.91 -17.52
CA ASP A 25 -10.37 -5.78 -17.77
C ASP A 25 -11.03 -7.08 -17.30
N SER A 26 -11.94 -6.96 -16.34
CA SER A 26 -13.12 -7.83 -16.22
C SER A 26 -14.00 -7.31 -15.10
N SER A 27 -15.13 -6.71 -15.48
CA SER A 27 -16.21 -6.34 -14.58
C SER A 27 -16.82 -7.57 -13.92
N PRO A 28 -17.18 -7.49 -12.63
CA PRO A 28 -18.27 -8.28 -12.09
C PRO A 28 -19.44 -7.38 -11.71
N SER A 29 -20.60 -7.69 -12.29
CA SER A 29 -21.90 -7.22 -11.85
C SER A 29 -22.17 -7.69 -10.42
N SER A 30 -22.32 -6.75 -9.49
CA SER A 30 -22.75 -7.01 -8.11
C SER A 30 -24.20 -6.57 -7.92
N SER A 31 -25.07 -7.56 -7.71
CA SER A 31 -26.41 -7.35 -7.17
C SER A 31 -26.29 -7.10 -5.66
N SER A 32 -26.39 -5.83 -5.26
CA SER A 32 -26.41 -5.41 -3.86
C SER A 32 -27.81 -5.58 -3.27
N SER A 33 -27.96 -6.51 -2.33
CA SER A 33 -29.10 -6.53 -1.40
C SER A 33 -28.86 -5.48 -0.31
N SER A 34 -29.65 -4.42 -0.36
CA SER A 34 -29.69 -3.35 0.64
C SER A 34 -30.39 -3.84 1.91
N SER A 35 -29.64 -4.06 2.99
CA SER A 35 -30.19 -4.11 4.34
C SER A 35 -30.05 -2.73 4.99
N SER A 36 -31.15 -2.01 5.01
CA SER A 36 -31.36 -0.79 5.79
C SER A 36 -31.41 -1.12 7.28
N SER A 37 -30.48 -0.60 8.09
CA SER A 37 -30.70 -0.41 9.52
C SER A 37 -30.07 0.89 10.02
N SER A 38 -30.95 1.83 10.35
CA SER A 38 -30.71 3.00 11.19
C SER A 38 -30.25 2.53 12.58
N SER A 39 -29.05 2.94 13.00
CA SER A 39 -28.82 4.07 13.92
C SER A 39 -28.75 3.69 15.42
N VAL A 40 -27.91 2.72 15.78
CA VAL A 40 -27.05 2.80 16.96
C VAL A 40 -25.75 2.15 16.55
N GLU A 41 -24.66 2.91 16.53
CA GLU A 41 -23.35 2.34 16.24
C GLU A 41 -22.93 1.47 17.43
N ASP A 42 -22.48 0.24 17.16
CA ASP A 42 -22.02 -0.68 18.21
C ASP A 42 -20.86 -0.03 18.97
N PRO A 43 -21.00 0.28 20.28
CA PRO A 43 -19.96 0.92 21.08
C PRO A 43 -18.63 0.14 21.05
N LEU A 44 -18.71 -1.18 20.89
CA LEU A 44 -17.52 -2.02 20.76
C LEU A 44 -16.77 -1.70 19.47
N LEU A 45 -17.46 -1.64 18.34
CA LEU A 45 -16.85 -1.36 17.03
C LEU A 45 -16.18 0.03 17.02
N ARG A 46 -16.82 1.04 17.63
CA ARG A 46 -16.24 2.37 17.78
C ARG A 46 -14.93 2.34 18.59
N SER A 47 -14.94 1.65 19.74
CA SER A 47 -13.74 1.52 20.58
C SER A 47 -12.58 0.81 19.85
N PHE A 48 -12.88 -0.16 18.99
CA PHE A 48 -11.88 -0.82 18.15
C PHE A 48 -11.26 0.14 17.13
N ARG A 49 -12.07 0.98 16.48
CA ARG A 49 -11.57 2.01 15.55
C ARG A 49 -10.70 3.04 16.27
N GLU A 50 -11.10 3.50 17.45
CA GLU A 50 -10.35 4.46 18.25
C GLU A 50 -8.98 3.91 18.64
N LYS A 51 -8.94 2.68 19.20
CA LYS A 51 -7.69 2.01 19.54
C LYS A 51 -6.78 1.79 18.33
N ARG A 52 -7.35 1.49 17.17
CA ARG A 52 -6.58 1.28 15.93
C ARG A 52 -5.97 2.58 15.40
N THR A 53 -6.68 3.69 15.56
CA THR A 53 -6.30 5.01 15.01
C THR A 53 -5.53 5.87 16.02
N GLU A 54 -5.32 5.37 17.23
CA GLU A 54 -4.58 6.03 18.30
C GLU A 54 -3.17 6.44 17.86
N GLY A 55 -2.87 7.74 17.97
CA GLY A 55 -1.60 8.33 17.56
C GLY A 55 -1.29 8.23 16.05
N PHE A 56 -2.23 7.73 15.24
CA PHE A 56 -2.02 7.55 13.80
C PHE A 56 -1.82 8.89 13.09
N ARG A 57 -2.66 9.88 13.39
CA ARG A 57 -2.59 11.23 12.80
C ARG A 57 -1.27 11.93 13.09
N GLU A 58 -0.77 11.84 14.32
CA GLU A 58 0.49 12.46 14.74
C GLU A 58 1.67 11.84 14.00
N LYS A 59 1.71 10.50 13.95
CA LYS A 59 2.76 9.76 13.25
C LYS A 59 2.70 9.95 11.73
N LEU A 60 1.51 10.18 11.18
CA LEU A 60 1.31 10.38 9.75
C LEU A 60 2.06 11.60 9.22
N ALA A 61 1.94 12.75 9.89
CA ALA A 61 2.61 13.98 9.47
C ALA A 61 4.15 13.80 9.43
N ALA A 62 4.70 13.07 10.40
CA ALA A 62 6.12 12.72 10.42
C ALA A 62 6.49 11.73 9.29
N ALA A 63 5.58 10.81 8.94
CA ALA A 63 5.80 9.77 7.94
C ALA A 63 5.74 10.28 6.49
N GLU A 64 5.14 11.43 6.18
CA GLU A 64 4.99 11.90 4.79
C GLU A 64 6.33 12.05 4.04
N LYS A 65 7.36 12.59 4.71
CA LYS A 65 8.70 12.73 4.12
C LYS A 65 9.31 11.34 3.86
N PHE A 66 9.08 10.43 4.79
CA PHE A 66 9.58 9.07 4.72
C PHE A 66 8.92 8.26 3.61
N ASP A 67 7.60 8.35 3.47
CA ASP A 67 6.83 7.76 2.38
C ASP A 67 7.30 8.27 1.02
N ARG A 68 7.48 9.59 0.87
CA ARG A 68 8.02 10.19 -0.37
C ARG A 68 9.41 9.65 -0.70
N ASN A 69 10.30 9.55 0.28
CA ASN A 69 11.64 8.99 0.11
C ASN A 69 11.61 7.50 -0.28
N TRP A 70 10.71 6.73 0.33
CA TRP A 70 10.50 5.32 -0.02
C TRP A 70 10.00 5.17 -1.46
N GLN A 71 9.00 5.95 -1.87
CA GLN A 71 8.48 5.93 -3.24
C GLN A 71 9.56 6.32 -4.26
N ALA A 72 10.37 7.34 -3.97
CA ALA A 72 11.50 7.71 -4.82
C ALA A 72 12.55 6.58 -4.90
N THR A 73 12.83 5.90 -3.79
CA THR A 73 13.73 4.73 -3.75
C THR A 73 13.20 3.59 -4.60
N LEU A 74 11.91 3.28 -4.49
CA LEU A 74 11.25 2.23 -5.26
C LEU A 74 11.30 2.53 -6.77
N ARG A 75 10.95 3.75 -7.19
CA ARG A 75 11.02 4.18 -8.59
C ARG A 75 12.43 4.02 -9.15
N ARG A 76 13.46 4.56 -8.46
CA ARG A 76 14.87 4.42 -8.85
C ARG A 76 15.32 2.96 -8.94
N TYR A 77 14.82 2.09 -8.06
CA TYR A 77 15.10 0.65 -8.15
C TYR A 77 14.46 0.04 -9.40
N LEU A 78 13.18 0.33 -9.67
CA LEU A 78 12.48 -0.21 -10.83
C LEU A 78 13.17 0.22 -12.13
N ASP A 79 13.52 1.50 -12.25
CA ASP A 79 14.22 2.05 -13.41
C ASP A 79 15.57 1.36 -13.64
N ARG A 80 16.39 1.23 -12.59
CA ARG A 80 17.67 0.51 -12.65
C ARG A 80 17.48 -0.96 -12.99
N GLN A 81 16.48 -1.61 -12.40
CA GLN A 81 16.19 -3.02 -12.65
C GLN A 81 15.77 -3.27 -14.11
N THR A 82 14.97 -2.38 -14.71
CA THR A 82 14.59 -2.52 -16.13
C THR A 82 15.81 -2.40 -17.03
N THR A 83 16.69 -1.43 -16.76
CA THR A 83 17.93 -1.21 -17.51
C THR A 83 18.86 -2.41 -17.39
N TYR A 84 19.14 -2.86 -16.17
CA TYR A 84 20.00 -4.01 -15.89
C TYR A 84 19.49 -5.30 -16.54
N ARG A 85 18.17 -5.54 -16.52
CA ARG A 85 17.56 -6.70 -17.20
C ARG A 85 17.75 -6.65 -18.72
N ARG A 86 17.64 -5.47 -19.34
CA ARG A 86 17.88 -5.30 -20.79
C ARG A 86 19.35 -5.57 -21.13
N GLU A 87 20.28 -5.02 -20.35
CA GLU A 87 21.71 -5.26 -20.52
C GLU A 87 22.07 -6.74 -20.36
N CYS A 88 21.59 -7.40 -19.31
CA CYS A 88 21.80 -8.82 -19.09
C CYS A 88 21.27 -9.68 -20.24
N ARG A 89 20.06 -9.38 -20.75
CA ARG A 89 19.52 -10.08 -21.92
C ARG A 89 20.37 -9.85 -23.17
N SER A 90 20.83 -8.62 -23.41
CA SER A 90 21.72 -8.29 -24.53
C SER A 90 23.04 -9.05 -24.42
N ASN A 91 23.68 -9.03 -23.25
CA ASN A 91 24.96 -9.70 -23.00
C ASN A 91 24.85 -11.22 -23.17
N LEU A 92 23.77 -11.84 -22.66
CA LEU A 92 23.52 -13.27 -22.84
C LEU A 92 23.29 -13.68 -24.30
N ARG A 93 22.65 -12.82 -25.11
CA ARG A 93 22.43 -13.09 -26.54
C ARG A 93 23.72 -13.01 -27.36
N LYS A 94 24.62 -12.08 -27.00
CA LYS A 94 25.91 -11.88 -27.67
C LYS A 94 27.01 -12.82 -27.16
N ALA A 95 26.76 -13.55 -26.07
CA ALA A 95 27.74 -14.41 -25.42
C ALA A 95 28.00 -15.69 -26.22
N ASN A 96 29.28 -16.02 -26.41
CA ASN A 96 29.70 -17.35 -26.86
C ASN A 96 29.43 -18.41 -25.77
N ARG A 97 29.40 -19.69 -26.16
CA ARG A 97 29.12 -20.83 -25.25
C ARG A 97 29.97 -20.79 -23.98
N ASP A 98 31.26 -20.50 -24.12
CA ASP A 98 32.23 -20.61 -23.02
C ASP A 98 32.08 -19.51 -21.95
N VAL A 99 31.57 -18.34 -22.33
CA VAL A 99 31.38 -17.18 -21.41
C VAL A 99 29.95 -16.99 -20.95
N ARG A 100 29.00 -17.71 -21.56
CA ARG A 100 27.56 -17.56 -21.29
C ARG A 100 27.20 -17.85 -19.84
N MET A 101 27.79 -18.90 -19.24
CA MET A 101 27.52 -19.27 -17.85
C MET A 101 28.04 -18.19 -16.88
N ALA A 102 29.26 -17.68 -17.10
CA ALA A 102 29.82 -16.61 -16.27
C ALA A 102 28.97 -15.32 -16.34
N ILE A 103 28.46 -14.97 -17.51
CA ILE A 103 27.55 -13.83 -17.69
C ILE A 103 26.22 -14.08 -16.96
N LEU A 104 25.66 -15.29 -17.06
CA LEU A 104 24.42 -15.65 -16.36
C LEU A 104 24.57 -15.50 -14.84
N LEU A 105 25.65 -16.03 -14.27
CA LEU A 105 25.94 -15.93 -12.84
C LEU A 105 26.14 -14.48 -12.39
N ARG A 106 26.89 -13.68 -13.16
CA ARG A 106 27.04 -12.24 -12.90
C ARG A 106 25.70 -11.51 -12.89
N CYS A 107 24.86 -11.79 -13.89
CA CYS A 107 23.52 -11.22 -14.00
C CYS A 107 22.62 -11.62 -12.81
N PHE A 108 22.65 -12.89 -12.42
CA PHE A 108 21.87 -13.39 -11.30
C PHE A 108 22.31 -12.78 -9.97
N ARG A 109 23.62 -12.75 -9.71
CA ARG A 109 24.23 -12.12 -8.53
C ARG A 109 23.90 -10.62 -8.43
N GLY A 110 24.08 -9.86 -9.51
CA GLY A 110 23.78 -8.42 -9.50
C GLY A 110 22.30 -8.14 -9.22
N THR A 111 21.39 -8.94 -9.82
CA THR A 111 19.96 -8.84 -9.53
C THR A 111 19.64 -9.16 -8.06
N ALA A 112 20.30 -10.17 -7.49
CA ALA A 112 20.12 -10.56 -6.10
C ALA A 112 20.62 -9.47 -5.13
N SER A 113 21.78 -8.87 -5.42
CA SER A 113 22.36 -7.78 -4.63
C SER A 113 21.46 -6.55 -4.59
N ASP A 114 21.01 -6.08 -5.76
CA ASP A 114 20.13 -4.92 -5.85
C ASP A 114 18.80 -5.15 -5.13
N LYS A 115 18.23 -6.36 -5.27
CA LYS A 115 16.98 -6.73 -4.61
C LYS A 115 17.16 -6.80 -3.08
N ARG A 116 18.30 -7.32 -2.60
CA ARG A 116 18.62 -7.35 -1.17
C ARG A 116 18.65 -5.96 -0.55
N GLU A 117 19.29 -5.00 -1.21
CA GLU A 117 19.35 -3.61 -0.70
C GLU A 117 17.97 -2.94 -0.72
N LEU A 118 17.14 -3.20 -1.74
CA LEU A 118 15.75 -2.74 -1.72
C LEU A 118 14.98 -3.31 -0.52
N ILE A 119 15.08 -4.62 -0.26
CA ILE A 119 14.36 -5.27 0.83
C ILE A 119 14.82 -4.72 2.19
N ARG A 120 16.12 -4.45 2.35
CA ARG A 120 16.65 -3.81 3.57
C ARG A 120 15.97 -2.46 3.84
N LYS A 121 15.83 -1.63 2.80
CA LYS A 121 15.10 -0.35 2.89
C LYS A 121 13.61 -0.55 3.10
N GLN A 122 13.03 -1.63 2.56
CA GLN A 122 11.63 -1.97 2.77
C GLN A 122 11.32 -2.39 4.21
N ILE A 123 12.23 -3.12 4.85
CA ILE A 123 12.13 -3.47 6.28
C ILE A 123 12.11 -2.18 7.11
N GLN A 124 13.08 -1.29 6.89
CA GLN A 124 13.11 0.03 7.56
C GLN A 124 11.83 0.83 7.30
N TYR A 125 11.29 0.73 6.09
CA TYR A 125 10.03 1.36 5.74
C TYR A 125 8.86 0.82 6.57
N ILE A 126 8.72 -0.50 6.63
CA ILE A 126 7.65 -1.18 7.37
C ILE A 126 7.81 -0.98 8.88
N GLU A 127 9.03 -0.85 9.40
CA GLU A 127 9.27 -0.55 10.82
C GLU A 127 8.71 0.81 11.24
N GLN A 128 8.71 1.81 10.35
CA GLN A 128 8.36 3.19 10.69
C GLN A 128 6.98 3.61 10.20
N ILE A 129 6.39 2.87 9.27
CA ILE A 129 5.10 3.24 8.68
C ILE A 129 3.99 3.22 9.75
N PRO A 130 3.17 4.29 9.84
CA PRO A 130 2.06 4.34 10.77
C PRO A 130 0.85 3.55 10.24
N GLY A 131 0.02 3.09 11.18
CA GLY A 131 -1.27 2.46 10.87
C GLY A 131 -1.20 0.99 10.50
N VAL A 132 -0.07 0.33 10.78
CA VAL A 132 0.10 -1.12 10.64
C VAL A 132 0.22 -1.71 12.04
N THR A 133 -0.58 -2.74 12.32
CA THR A 133 -0.60 -3.50 13.56
C THR A 133 0.73 -4.21 13.78
N GLU A 134 1.15 -4.32 15.04
CA GLU A 134 2.45 -4.93 15.41
C GLU A 134 2.55 -6.39 14.96
N LEU A 135 1.43 -7.12 14.96
CA LEU A 135 1.38 -8.51 14.49
C LEU A 135 1.77 -8.61 13.01
N ILE A 136 1.12 -7.82 12.15
CA ILE A 136 1.38 -7.81 10.71
C ILE A 136 2.77 -7.23 10.41
N ARG A 137 3.17 -6.18 11.13
CA ARG A 137 4.52 -5.60 11.05
C ARG A 137 5.60 -6.66 11.28
N ARG A 138 5.51 -7.38 12.40
CA ARG A 138 6.46 -8.44 12.77
C ARG A 138 6.54 -9.55 11.72
N TYR A 139 5.39 -10.10 11.30
CA TYR A 139 5.40 -11.17 10.30
C TYR A 139 5.92 -10.70 8.94
N ALA A 140 5.62 -9.47 8.53
CA ALA A 140 6.13 -8.93 7.28
C ALA A 140 7.65 -8.76 7.30
N ILE A 141 8.19 -8.22 8.41
CA ILE A 141 9.63 -8.08 8.61
C ILE A 141 10.31 -9.46 8.61
N GLU A 142 9.77 -10.44 9.32
CA GLU A 142 10.30 -11.80 9.35
C GLU A 142 10.40 -12.41 7.94
N ARG A 143 9.34 -12.32 7.13
CA ARG A 143 9.38 -12.84 5.75
C ARG A 143 10.37 -12.11 4.85
N LEU A 144 10.53 -10.80 5.03
CA LEU A 144 11.52 -10.02 4.29
C LEU A 144 12.96 -10.34 4.73
N GLN A 145 13.18 -10.64 6.01
CA GLN A 145 14.46 -11.12 6.53
C GLN A 145 14.79 -12.50 5.94
N SER A 146 13.86 -13.45 5.96
CA SER A 146 14.06 -14.77 5.32
C SER A 146 14.40 -14.65 3.83
N LEU A 147 13.77 -13.72 3.10
CA LEU A 147 14.10 -13.45 1.70
C LEU A 147 15.51 -12.84 1.55
N THR A 148 15.91 -11.97 2.47
CA THR A 148 17.26 -11.35 2.51
C THR A 148 18.33 -12.41 2.74
N GLU A 149 18.09 -13.36 3.64
CA GLU A 149 18.96 -14.50 3.89
C GLU A 149 19.06 -15.41 2.66
N ALA A 150 17.93 -15.75 2.03
CA ALA A 150 17.92 -16.55 0.81
C ALA A 150 18.68 -15.89 -0.35
N LEU A 151 18.54 -14.56 -0.53
CA LEU A 151 19.30 -13.80 -1.50
C LEU A 151 20.81 -13.81 -1.18
N THR A 152 21.17 -13.73 0.09
CA THR A 152 22.57 -13.80 0.55
C THR A 152 23.16 -15.19 0.28
N ALA A 153 22.43 -16.25 0.60
CA ALA A 153 22.84 -17.63 0.29
C ALA A 153 23.08 -17.83 -1.22
N ILE A 154 22.20 -17.31 -2.07
CA ILE A 154 22.38 -17.35 -3.53
C ILE A 154 23.65 -16.62 -3.97
N MET A 155 23.88 -15.41 -3.47
CA MET A 155 25.07 -14.64 -3.80
C MET A 155 26.35 -15.35 -3.37
N SER A 156 26.37 -15.93 -2.17
CA SER A 156 27.49 -16.73 -1.68
C SER A 156 27.68 -18.00 -2.51
N GLY A 157 26.60 -18.66 -2.94
CA GLY A 157 26.66 -19.81 -3.84
C GLY A 157 27.25 -19.46 -5.21
N VAL A 158 26.94 -18.27 -5.74
CA VAL A 158 27.58 -17.77 -6.97
C VAL A 158 29.08 -17.51 -6.76
N ASP A 159 29.46 -16.84 -5.67
CA ASP A 159 30.88 -16.52 -5.38
C ASP A 159 31.71 -17.77 -5.08
N GLY A 160 31.11 -18.76 -4.42
CA GLY A 160 31.73 -20.03 -4.09
C GLY A 160 31.76 -21.03 -5.25
N GLY A 161 31.23 -20.68 -6.43
CA GLY A 161 31.22 -21.57 -7.60
C GLY A 161 30.30 -22.78 -7.46
N VAL A 162 29.29 -22.72 -6.59
CA VAL A 162 28.34 -23.83 -6.33
C VAL A 162 27.47 -24.13 -7.55
N PHE A 163 27.23 -23.13 -8.40
CA PHE A 163 26.42 -23.26 -9.61
C PHE A 163 27.30 -23.60 -10.82
N GLU A 164 27.33 -24.88 -11.18
CA GLU A 164 28.11 -25.42 -12.30
C GLU A 164 27.32 -25.41 -13.61
N THR A 165 26.00 -25.55 -13.54
CA THR A 165 25.12 -25.62 -14.73
C THR A 165 24.06 -24.54 -14.75
N GLN A 166 23.59 -24.20 -15.95
CA GLN A 166 22.47 -23.27 -16.13
C GLN A 166 21.20 -23.77 -15.43
N ASP A 167 20.96 -25.08 -15.42
CA ASP A 167 19.76 -25.67 -14.83
C ASP A 167 19.73 -25.47 -13.31
N GLN A 168 20.87 -25.60 -12.62
CA GLN A 168 20.98 -25.30 -11.18
C GLN A 168 20.64 -23.83 -10.88
N VAL A 169 21.05 -22.89 -11.74
CA VAL A 169 20.71 -21.46 -11.59
C VAL A 169 19.22 -21.23 -11.79
N LEU A 170 18.61 -21.89 -12.77
CA LEU A 170 17.17 -21.81 -13.03
C LEU A 170 16.35 -22.39 -11.88
N GLU A 171 16.78 -23.53 -11.34
CA GLU A 171 16.16 -24.17 -10.18
C GLU A 171 16.28 -23.29 -8.93
N ALA A 172 17.47 -22.74 -8.64
CA ALA A 172 17.67 -21.82 -7.53
C ALA A 172 16.78 -20.57 -7.66
N ARG A 173 16.63 -20.04 -8.88
CA ARG A 173 15.73 -18.92 -9.15
C ARG A 173 14.27 -19.29 -8.92
N LYS A 174 13.83 -20.49 -9.34
CA LYS A 174 12.47 -20.98 -9.10
C LYS A 174 12.20 -21.14 -7.60
N ASN A 175 13.11 -21.79 -6.88
CA ASN A 175 13.03 -21.97 -5.44
C ASN A 175 13.00 -20.62 -4.70
N LEU A 176 13.82 -19.65 -5.12
CA LEU A 176 13.80 -18.29 -4.56
C LEU A 176 12.43 -17.62 -4.75
N LEU A 177 11.86 -17.74 -5.95
CA LEU A 177 10.55 -17.17 -6.26
C LEU A 177 9.47 -17.79 -5.38
N GLU A 178 9.34 -19.11 -5.42
CA GLU A 178 8.22 -19.84 -4.84
C GLU A 178 8.24 -19.84 -3.31
N ARG A 179 9.42 -20.06 -2.71
CA ARG A 179 9.53 -20.22 -1.26
C ARG A 179 9.67 -18.91 -0.50
N TYR A 180 10.24 -17.87 -1.13
CA TYR A 180 10.59 -16.63 -0.43
C TYR A 180 9.92 -15.40 -1.04
N GLN A 181 9.99 -15.19 -2.35
CA GLN A 181 9.51 -13.94 -2.95
C GLN A 181 7.98 -13.82 -2.92
N MET A 182 7.25 -14.89 -3.27
CA MET A 182 5.79 -14.86 -3.23
C MET A 182 5.30 -14.58 -1.80
N LYS A 183 5.84 -15.30 -0.81
CA LYS A 183 5.47 -15.10 0.59
C LYS A 183 5.80 -13.70 1.12
N ALA A 184 6.92 -13.11 0.70
CA ALA A 184 7.22 -11.72 1.02
C ALA A 184 6.22 -10.74 0.38
N TRP A 185 5.82 -10.98 -0.88
CA TRP A 185 4.83 -10.15 -1.57
C TRP A 185 3.44 -10.22 -0.92
N ASP A 186 3.01 -11.40 -0.49
CA ASP A 186 1.75 -11.58 0.22
C ASP A 186 1.74 -10.74 1.51
N MET A 187 2.83 -10.77 2.27
CA MET A 187 2.95 -9.97 3.51
C MET A 187 3.01 -8.47 3.24
N ILE A 188 3.70 -8.02 2.19
CA ILE A 188 3.69 -6.61 1.79
C ILE A 188 2.27 -6.17 1.43
N THR A 189 1.49 -7.04 0.79
CA THR A 189 0.09 -6.79 0.44
C THR A 189 -0.77 -6.68 1.69
N LEU A 190 -0.58 -7.57 2.68
CA LEU A 190 -1.22 -7.48 3.99
C LEU A 190 -0.88 -6.19 4.73
N VAL A 191 0.38 -5.76 4.71
CA VAL A 191 0.80 -4.47 5.30
C VAL A 191 0.03 -3.30 4.67
N ARG A 192 -0.17 -3.32 3.35
CA ARG A 192 -0.94 -2.28 2.65
C ARG A 192 -2.42 -2.32 3.02
N ALA A 193 -3.02 -3.51 3.07
CA ALA A 193 -4.41 -3.69 3.45
C ALA A 193 -4.67 -3.24 4.90
N ASP A 194 -3.79 -3.61 5.83
CA ASP A 194 -3.86 -3.22 7.23
C ASP A 194 -3.71 -1.69 7.37
N ARG A 195 -2.75 -1.09 6.66
CA ARG A 195 -2.65 0.37 6.62
C ARG A 195 -3.92 1.03 6.08
N ALA A 196 -4.48 0.50 5.00
CA ALA A 196 -5.71 1.02 4.41
C ALA A 196 -6.90 0.88 5.39
N LEU A 197 -6.98 -0.21 6.14
CA LEU A 197 -8.01 -0.40 7.15
C LEU A 197 -7.92 0.65 8.25
N THR A 198 -6.71 1.02 8.70
CA THR A 198 -6.52 2.10 9.68
C THR A 198 -6.99 3.45 9.13
N TRP A 199 -6.73 3.72 7.86
CA TRP A 199 -7.25 4.91 7.18
C TRP A 199 -8.77 4.93 7.14
N VAL A 200 -9.40 3.83 6.73
CA VAL A 200 -10.86 3.72 6.66
C VAL A 200 -11.49 3.89 8.04
N SER A 201 -10.92 3.26 9.08
CA SER A 201 -11.38 3.44 10.46
C SER A 201 -11.25 4.89 10.93
N LEU A 202 -10.18 5.61 10.55
CA LEU A 202 -10.04 7.03 10.86
C LEU A 202 -11.12 7.86 10.17
N LEU A 203 -11.34 7.64 8.87
CA LEU A 203 -12.36 8.37 8.11
C LEU A 203 -13.77 8.11 8.65
N LEU A 204 -14.05 6.89 9.10
CA LEU A 204 -15.33 6.57 9.74
C LEU A 204 -15.52 7.35 11.04
N LEU A 205 -14.50 7.41 11.92
CA LEU A 205 -14.56 8.23 13.13
C LEU A 205 -14.75 9.72 12.82
N ASP A 206 -14.11 10.23 11.76
CA ASP A 206 -14.27 11.63 11.33
C ASP A 206 -15.70 11.91 10.87
N VAL A 207 -16.28 11.00 10.08
CA VAL A 207 -17.67 11.09 9.62
C VAL A 207 -18.64 10.98 10.80
N ASP A 208 -18.41 10.05 11.73
CA ASP A 208 -19.27 9.83 12.90
C ASP A 208 -19.25 11.05 13.83
N THR A 209 -18.07 11.60 14.11
CA THR A 209 -17.93 12.81 14.95
C THR A 209 -18.52 14.06 14.30
N ALA A 210 -18.36 14.24 12.98
CA ALA A 210 -18.99 15.33 12.24
C ALA A 210 -20.52 15.28 12.39
N ARG A 211 -21.12 14.10 12.21
CA ARG A 211 -22.57 13.90 12.39
C ARG A 211 -23.06 14.19 13.81
N GLU A 212 -22.32 13.74 14.83
CA GLU A 212 -22.67 13.97 16.24
C GLU A 212 -22.61 15.46 16.61
N SER A 213 -21.65 16.20 16.06
CA SER A 213 -21.54 17.64 16.29
C SER A 213 -22.67 18.44 15.65
N GLU A 214 -23.25 17.94 14.55
CA GLU A 214 -24.34 18.61 13.83
C GLU A 214 -25.71 18.32 14.45
N THR A 215 -25.94 17.13 15.01
CA THR A 215 -27.21 16.79 15.68
C THR A 215 -27.48 17.61 16.94
N THR A 216 -26.45 18.26 17.50
CA THR A 216 -26.60 19.18 18.65
C THR A 216 -27.11 20.56 18.23
N SER A 217 -27.00 20.93 16.94
CA SER A 217 -27.60 22.14 16.36
C SER A 217 -28.89 21.79 15.63
N VAL A 218 -30.01 22.36 16.09
CA VAL A 218 -31.37 22.25 15.56
C VAL A 218 -31.47 21.71 14.11
N GLY A 219 -31.69 20.40 13.98
CA GLY A 219 -32.65 19.86 13.02
C GLY A 219 -32.22 19.49 11.59
N SER A 220 -30.93 19.32 11.26
CA SER A 220 -30.58 18.73 9.96
C SER A 220 -29.38 17.79 10.04
N GLU A 221 -29.64 16.48 10.12
CA GLU A 221 -28.66 15.51 9.63
C GLU A 221 -28.42 15.81 8.14
N ARG A 222 -27.19 16.09 7.72
CA ARG A 222 -26.91 16.17 6.28
C ARG A 222 -27.07 14.76 5.70
N PRO A 223 -28.06 14.51 4.83
CA PRO A 223 -28.29 13.19 4.24
C PRO A 223 -27.08 12.73 3.39
N GLU A 224 -26.22 13.67 3.01
CA GLU A 224 -25.00 13.47 2.22
C GLU A 224 -23.94 12.63 2.96
N TRP A 225 -23.87 12.65 4.30
CA TRP A 225 -22.90 11.85 5.05
C TRP A 225 -23.23 10.35 5.08
N GLN A 226 -24.51 9.99 4.95
CA GLN A 226 -24.98 8.61 5.01
C GLN A 226 -24.43 7.70 3.87
N PRO A 227 -24.47 8.10 2.59
CA PRO A 227 -23.87 7.30 1.52
C PRO A 227 -22.36 7.11 1.70
N VAL A 228 -21.64 8.16 2.10
CA VAL A 228 -20.19 8.10 2.35
C VAL A 228 -19.86 7.12 3.48
N ARG A 229 -20.56 7.23 4.61
CA ARG A 229 -20.40 6.32 5.76
C ARG A 229 -20.66 4.87 5.36
N THR A 230 -21.70 4.63 4.57
CA THR A 230 -22.07 3.29 4.10
C THR A 230 -20.96 2.72 3.20
N CYS A 231 -20.47 3.52 2.27
CA CYS A 231 -19.36 3.18 1.37
C CYS A 231 -18.08 2.80 2.16
N LEU A 232 -17.71 3.63 3.15
CA LEU A 232 -16.55 3.37 4.01
C LEU A 232 -16.72 2.11 4.87
N ARG A 233 -17.91 1.84 5.41
CA ARG A 233 -18.20 0.60 6.17
C ARG A 233 -18.09 -0.65 5.30
N THR A 234 -18.59 -0.61 4.07
CA THR A 234 -18.44 -1.72 3.13
C THR A 234 -16.97 -1.98 2.84
N ALA A 235 -16.17 -0.93 2.64
CA ALA A 235 -14.74 -1.08 2.45
C ALA A 235 -14.01 -1.58 3.70
N GLU A 236 -14.38 -1.12 4.89
CA GLU A 236 -13.85 -1.61 6.18
C GLU A 236 -14.07 -3.13 6.29
N GLN A 237 -15.28 -3.60 6.01
CA GLN A 237 -15.62 -5.03 6.03
C GLN A 237 -14.79 -5.82 5.01
N LYS A 238 -14.71 -5.35 3.76
CA LYS A 238 -13.90 -6.01 2.72
C LYS A 238 -12.42 -6.10 3.08
N LEU A 239 -11.87 -5.05 3.70
CA LEU A 239 -10.48 -5.06 4.19
C LEU A 239 -10.29 -6.00 5.38
N GLN A 240 -11.24 -6.07 6.30
CA GLN A 240 -11.20 -7.00 7.44
C GLN A 240 -11.27 -8.46 6.97
N THR A 241 -12.18 -8.79 6.05
CA THR A 241 -12.26 -10.14 5.48
C THR A 241 -10.99 -10.49 4.72
N PHE A 242 -10.47 -9.55 3.93
CA PHE A 242 -9.21 -9.73 3.21
C PHE A 242 -8.02 -10.04 4.13
N ILE A 243 -7.91 -9.37 5.28
CA ILE A 243 -6.81 -9.62 6.23
C ILE A 243 -6.94 -11.00 6.90
N GLN A 244 -8.16 -11.51 7.06
CA GLN A 244 -8.44 -12.81 7.66
C GLN A 244 -8.34 -13.98 6.67
N GLU A 245 -8.36 -13.69 5.36
CA GLU A 245 -8.25 -14.70 4.31
C GLU A 245 -6.86 -15.35 4.25
N PRO A 246 -6.77 -16.58 3.69
CA PRO A 246 -5.48 -17.22 3.45
C PRO A 246 -4.69 -16.47 2.34
N PRO A 247 -3.35 -16.44 2.45
CA PRO A 247 -2.48 -15.56 1.67
C PRO A 247 -2.52 -15.75 0.16
N ASP A 248 -2.93 -16.92 -0.32
CA ASP A 248 -2.85 -17.29 -1.74
C ASP A 248 -3.80 -16.47 -2.64
N LYS A 249 -4.71 -15.66 -2.07
CA LYS A 249 -5.65 -14.79 -2.81
C LYS A 249 -5.34 -13.29 -2.70
N HIS A 250 -4.34 -12.89 -1.91
CA HIS A 250 -4.17 -11.49 -1.50
C HIS A 250 -3.75 -10.55 -2.64
N SER A 251 -2.89 -10.99 -3.55
CA SER A 251 -2.29 -10.10 -4.56
C SER A 251 -3.25 -9.60 -5.64
N VAL A 252 -4.36 -10.31 -5.89
CA VAL A 252 -5.36 -9.95 -6.91
C VAL A 252 -6.51 -9.15 -6.31
N ALA A 253 -6.91 -9.44 -5.08
CA ALA A 253 -8.10 -8.83 -4.48
C ALA A 253 -7.89 -7.42 -3.92
N LEU A 254 -6.69 -7.09 -3.41
CA LEU A 254 -6.46 -5.77 -2.79
C LEU A 254 -6.65 -4.59 -3.78
N PRO A 255 -6.10 -4.61 -5.01
CA PRO A 255 -6.32 -3.53 -5.97
C PRO A 255 -7.81 -3.27 -6.23
N ALA A 256 -8.62 -4.32 -6.36
CA ALA A 256 -10.07 -4.19 -6.56
C ALA A 256 -10.76 -3.50 -5.37
N ILE A 257 -10.41 -3.88 -4.13
CA ILE A 257 -10.95 -3.23 -2.93
C ILE A 257 -10.53 -1.76 -2.87
N LEU A 258 -9.28 -1.44 -3.23
CA LEU A 258 -8.79 -0.05 -3.25
C LEU A 258 -9.41 0.80 -4.35
N THR A 259 -9.76 0.21 -5.51
CA THR A 259 -10.49 0.92 -6.57
C THR A 259 -11.92 1.25 -6.17
N GLU A 260 -12.58 0.37 -5.41
CA GLU A 260 -13.93 0.63 -4.89
C GLU A 260 -13.95 1.69 -3.77
N LEU A 261 -12.81 1.93 -3.11
CA LEU A 261 -12.65 2.96 -2.08
C LEU A 261 -12.53 4.38 -2.66
N GLU A 262 -12.05 4.52 -3.89
CA GLU A 262 -11.87 5.80 -4.56
C GLU A 262 -13.14 6.66 -4.61
N PRO A 263 -14.31 6.15 -5.06
CA PRO A 263 -15.54 6.95 -5.06
C PRO A 263 -15.99 7.36 -3.65
N CYS A 264 -15.75 6.54 -2.62
CA CYS A 264 -16.08 6.91 -1.24
C CYS A 264 -15.30 8.17 -0.81
N VAL A 265 -14.00 8.22 -1.15
CA VAL A 265 -13.14 9.35 -0.79
C VAL A 265 -13.45 10.58 -1.64
N GLN A 266 -13.77 10.43 -2.93
CA GLN A 266 -14.20 11.55 -3.76
C GLN A 266 -15.49 12.18 -3.25
N GLN A 267 -16.47 11.37 -2.81
CA GLN A 267 -17.70 11.88 -2.19
C GLN A 267 -17.41 12.60 -0.87
N LEU A 268 -16.51 12.06 -0.03
CA LEU A 268 -16.09 12.72 1.21
C LEU A 268 -15.49 14.12 0.94
N GLN A 269 -14.66 14.24 -0.09
CA GLN A 269 -14.07 15.52 -0.50
C GLN A 269 -15.09 16.51 -1.05
N ALA A 270 -16.16 16.03 -1.67
CA ALA A 270 -17.24 16.90 -2.17
C ALA A 270 -18.07 17.51 -1.02
N ILE A 271 -18.23 16.77 0.09
CA ILE A 271 -19.01 17.20 1.28
C ILE A 271 -18.21 18.17 2.16
N GLU A 272 -16.88 18.03 2.20
CA GLU A 272 -15.97 18.99 2.84
C GLU A 272 -15.32 19.91 1.79
N PRO A 273 -16.01 20.96 1.30
CA PRO A 273 -15.37 21.89 0.38
C PRO A 273 -14.16 22.54 1.05
N LEU A 274 -13.05 22.51 0.32
CA LEU A 274 -11.79 23.11 0.69
C LEU A 274 -12.00 24.58 1.08
N PRO A 275 -11.38 25.10 2.16
CA PRO A 275 -11.14 26.52 2.22
C PRO A 275 -10.22 26.86 1.04
N GLU A 276 -10.75 27.56 0.04
CA GLU A 276 -9.94 28.13 -1.02
C GLU A 276 -8.79 28.90 -0.36
N ALA A 277 -7.56 28.49 -0.67
CA ALA A 277 -6.39 29.26 -0.28
C ALA A 277 -6.58 30.66 -0.91
N GLY A 278 -6.92 31.63 -0.07
CA GLY A 278 -7.29 32.98 -0.44
C GLY A 278 -6.38 33.52 -1.52
N SER A 279 -6.93 33.55 -2.73
CA SER A 279 -6.48 34.37 -3.83
C SER A 279 -6.53 35.83 -3.37
N SER A 280 -5.41 36.51 -3.54
CA SER A 280 -5.31 37.96 -3.47
C SER A 280 -6.32 38.63 -4.41
N SER A 281 -7.16 39.50 -3.88
CA SER A 281 -7.66 40.70 -4.59
C SER A 281 -8.01 41.77 -3.53
N THR A 282 -7.15 42.77 -3.35
CA THR A 282 -7.38 44.14 -3.83
C THR A 282 -8.79 44.68 -3.63
N SER A 283 -9.01 45.51 -2.60
CA SER A 283 -9.68 46.81 -2.77
C SER A 283 -9.50 47.67 -1.51
N SER A 284 -8.77 48.78 -1.66
CA SER A 284 -8.91 49.99 -0.85
C SER A 284 -8.29 51.11 -1.65
N ALA A 285 -9.02 51.56 -2.66
CA ALA A 285 -8.85 52.87 -3.24
C ALA A 285 -10.06 53.71 -2.79
N SER A 286 -9.75 54.88 -2.23
CA SER A 286 -10.60 56.08 -2.09
C SER A 286 -11.66 56.01 -0.98
N SER A 287 -11.87 57.03 -0.13
CA SER A 287 -11.76 58.48 -0.34
C SER A 287 -11.93 59.27 0.98
N LEU A 288 -11.40 60.51 0.96
CA LEU A 288 -11.61 61.67 1.88
C LEU A 288 -10.71 61.75 3.12
#